data_AF-A0A6P6EL21-F1
#
_entry.id   AF-A0A6P6EL21-F1
#
_cell.length_a   1.000
_cell.length_b   1.000
_cell.length_c   1.000
_cell.angle_alpha   90.00
_cell.angle_beta   90.00
_cell.angle_gamma   90.00
#
_symmetry.space_group_name_H-M   'P 1'
#
loop_
_entity.id
_entity.type
_entity.pdbx_description
1 polymer ?
#
loop_
_entity_poly.entity_id
_entity_poly.type
_entity_poly.pdbx_seq_one_letter_code
_entity_poly.pdbx_strand_id
1 'polypeptide(L)'
;MSGAIRYCDRCQLIKPDRCHHCSVCDKCILKMDHHCPWVNNCVGFSNYKFFLLFLAYSLLYCLFIAATDLQYFIKFWTNGLPDTQAKFHIMFLFFAAAMFSVSLSSLFGYHCWLVSKNKSTLEAFRSPVFRHGTDKNGFSLGFSKNMRQVFGDEKKYWLLPIFSSLGDGCSFPTCLVNQDPEQPATPAGLNSMAKNPENHQFPAKPLRESQSHLLTDSQPWTESSTNPGKGKAGMSNPALTMENET
;
A
#
# COMPACT_ATOMS: atom_id res chain seq x y z
N MET A 1 -22.20 3.11 -9.97
CA MET A 1 -21.22 3.90 -9.19
C MET A 1 -20.92 5.18 -9.96
N SER A 2 -21.02 6.35 -9.34
CA SER A 2 -21.23 7.65 -10.00
C SER A 2 -19.99 8.31 -10.64
N GLY A 3 -18.87 7.60 -10.81
CA GLY A 3 -17.64 8.21 -11.35
C GLY A 3 -17.07 9.37 -10.50
N ALA A 4 -17.56 9.54 -9.27
CA ALA A 4 -17.18 10.64 -8.39
C ALA A 4 -15.74 10.49 -7.88
N ILE A 5 -15.10 11.63 -7.60
CA ILE A 5 -13.77 11.70 -7.01
C ILE A 5 -13.76 11.00 -5.64
N ARG A 6 -12.75 10.18 -5.38
CA ARG A 6 -12.58 9.48 -4.10
C ARG A 6 -12.06 10.46 -3.04
N TYR A 7 -12.95 10.92 -2.16
CA TYR A 7 -12.60 11.81 -1.06
C TYR A 7 -12.62 11.10 0.31
N CYS A 8 -11.92 11.65 1.30
CA CYS A 8 -11.95 11.21 2.68
C CYS A 8 -12.44 12.32 3.60
N ASP A 9 -13.68 12.23 4.08
CA ASP A 9 -14.25 13.26 4.96
C ASP A 9 -13.55 13.33 6.33
N ARG A 10 -13.03 12.22 6.84
CA ARG A 10 -12.32 12.24 8.13
C ARG A 10 -10.95 12.93 8.06
N CYS A 11 -10.25 12.73 6.96
CA CYS A 11 -8.89 13.25 6.79
C CYS A 11 -8.85 14.54 5.95
N GLN A 12 -10.00 14.99 5.44
CA GLN A 12 -10.17 16.15 4.57
C GLN A 12 -9.18 16.17 3.38
N LEU A 13 -9.08 15.04 2.67
CA LEU A 13 -8.17 14.90 1.53
C LEU A 13 -8.77 14.06 0.40
N ILE A 14 -8.31 14.33 -0.82
CA ILE A 14 -8.57 13.48 -1.98
C ILE A 14 -7.69 12.24 -1.86
N LYS A 15 -8.30 11.05 -1.88
CA LYS A 15 -7.60 9.78 -1.76
C LYS A 15 -6.82 9.53 -3.06
N PRO A 16 -5.48 9.35 -3.00
CA PRO A 16 -4.73 8.83 -4.13
C PRO A 16 -5.25 7.45 -4.57
N ASP A 17 -4.81 7.00 -5.73
CA ASP A 17 -5.15 5.66 -6.19
C ASP A 17 -4.72 4.61 -5.17
N ARG A 18 -5.55 3.57 -5.01
CA ARG A 18 -5.30 2.47 -4.07
C ARG A 18 -5.20 2.89 -2.59
N CYS A 19 -5.48 4.15 -2.26
CA CYS A 19 -5.50 4.65 -0.89
C CYS A 19 -6.86 4.40 -0.23
N HIS A 20 -6.85 3.90 1.00
CA HIS A 20 -8.05 3.67 1.81
C HIS A 20 -7.85 4.21 3.23
N HIS A 21 -8.92 4.70 3.83
CA HIS A 21 -8.90 5.13 5.23
C HIS A 21 -9.09 3.91 6.13
N CYS A 22 -8.16 3.70 7.06
CA CYS A 22 -8.32 2.70 8.10
C CYS A 22 -8.86 3.38 9.36
N SER A 23 -10.03 2.98 9.83
CA SER A 23 -10.64 3.53 11.05
C SER A 23 -9.87 3.16 12.33
N VAL A 24 -9.13 2.05 12.33
CA VAL A 24 -8.32 1.62 13.49
C VAL A 24 -7.05 2.46 13.61
N CYS A 25 -6.39 2.75 12.49
CA CYS A 25 -5.22 3.62 12.47
C CYS A 25 -5.57 5.12 12.38
N ASP A 26 -6.86 5.42 12.24
CA ASP A 26 -7.46 6.75 12.00
C ASP A 26 -6.72 7.61 10.97
N LYS A 27 -6.30 7.00 9.86
CA LYS A 27 -5.60 7.69 8.79
C LYS A 27 -5.77 7.02 7.44
N CYS A 28 -5.54 7.78 6.38
CA CYS A 28 -5.43 7.27 5.03
C CYS A 28 -4.10 6.52 4.83
N ILE A 29 -4.19 5.28 4.35
CA ILE A 29 -3.05 4.39 4.12
C ILE A 29 -2.87 4.23 2.61
N LEU A 30 -1.69 4.62 2.12
CA LEU A 30 -1.29 4.45 0.71
C LEU A 30 -1.21 2.96 0.37
N LYS A 31 -1.73 2.57 -0.81
CA LYS A 31 -1.86 1.18 -1.25
C LYS A 31 -2.28 0.23 -0.12
N MET A 32 -3.35 0.59 0.59
CA MET A 32 -3.81 -0.17 1.75
C MET A 32 -4.13 -1.61 1.34
N ASP A 33 -3.54 -2.56 2.05
CA ASP A 33 -3.87 -3.97 1.90
C ASP A 33 -4.89 -4.40 2.96
N HIS A 34 -4.51 -4.30 4.24
CA HIS A 34 -5.40 -4.57 5.36
C HIS A 34 -4.86 -3.96 6.66
N HIS A 35 -5.69 -3.88 7.69
CA HIS A 35 -5.22 -3.70 9.06
C HIS A 35 -4.93 -5.08 9.66
N CYS A 36 -3.72 -5.30 10.14
CA CYS A 36 -3.30 -6.59 10.67
C CYS A 36 -3.16 -6.49 12.20
N PRO A 37 -4.07 -7.12 12.97
CA PRO A 37 -4.00 -7.10 14.44
C PRO A 37 -2.71 -7.73 14.98
N TRP A 38 -2.17 -8.74 14.28
CA TRP A 38 -0.97 -9.48 14.71
C TRP A 38 0.31 -8.65 14.74
N VAL A 39 0.40 -7.63 13.89
CA VAL A 39 1.52 -6.67 13.88
C VAL A 39 1.11 -5.30 14.44
N ASN A 40 -0.11 -5.20 14.97
CA ASN A 40 -0.72 -3.99 15.50
C ASN A 40 -0.53 -2.76 14.58
N ASN A 41 -0.66 -2.97 13.27
CA ASN A 41 -0.40 -1.93 12.28
C ASN A 41 -1.13 -2.23 10.97
N CYS A 42 -1.34 -1.19 10.17
CA CYS A 42 -1.78 -1.36 8.78
C CYS A 42 -0.64 -1.88 7.91
N VAL A 43 -0.99 -2.80 7.03
CA VAL A 43 -0.16 -3.26 5.93
C VAL A 43 -0.56 -2.47 4.68
N GLY A 44 0.39 -1.75 4.10
CA GLY A 44 0.20 -0.91 2.92
C GLY A 44 1.52 -0.65 2.20
N PHE A 45 1.60 0.43 1.42
CA PHE A 45 2.73 0.70 0.53
C PHE A 45 4.11 0.60 1.21
N SER A 46 4.28 1.24 2.36
CA SER A 46 5.57 1.39 3.04
C SER A 46 6.09 0.12 3.70
N ASN A 47 5.24 -0.86 3.99
CA ASN A 47 5.60 -2.06 4.75
C ASN A 47 5.11 -3.38 4.13
N TYR A 48 4.48 -3.38 2.95
CA TYR A 48 3.99 -4.60 2.32
C TYR A 48 5.10 -5.62 2.08
N LYS A 49 6.28 -5.17 1.60
CA LYS A 49 7.46 -6.04 1.46
C LYS A 49 7.87 -6.68 2.79
N PHE A 50 7.88 -5.91 3.88
CA PHE A 50 8.25 -6.42 5.20
C PHE A 50 7.24 -7.44 5.70
N PHE A 51 5.95 -7.22 5.46
CA PHE A 51 4.91 -8.19 5.78
C PHE A 51 5.09 -9.50 5.00
N LEU A 52 5.39 -9.45 3.69
CA LEU A 52 5.67 -10.66 2.89
C LEU A 52 6.89 -11.43 3.41
N LEU A 53 7.96 -10.72 3.76
CA LEU A 53 9.16 -11.34 4.34
C LEU A 53 8.88 -11.92 5.72
N PHE A 54 8.10 -11.22 6.55
CA PHE A 54 7.64 -11.74 7.84
C PHE A 54 6.88 -13.07 7.67
N LEU A 55 5.94 -13.15 6.72
CA LEU A 55 5.22 -14.39 6.44
C LEU A 55 6.17 -15.51 5.95
N ALA A 56 7.07 -15.19 5.01
CA ALA A 56 8.01 -16.15 4.45
C ALA A 56 8.97 -16.72 5.52
N TYR A 57 9.56 -15.85 6.33
CA TYR A 57 10.49 -16.26 7.38
C TYR A 57 9.79 -16.95 8.55
N SER A 58 8.57 -16.54 8.91
CA SER A 58 7.78 -17.24 9.92
C SER A 58 7.43 -18.66 9.45
N LEU A 59 7.05 -18.81 8.17
CA LEU A 59 6.80 -20.13 7.59
C LEU A 59 8.06 -20.99 7.59
N LEU A 60 9.19 -20.44 7.14
CA LEU A 60 10.47 -21.17 7.15
C LEU A 60 10.87 -21.61 8.56
N TYR A 61 10.69 -20.73 9.56
CA TYR A 61 10.97 -21.02 10.95
C TYR A 61 10.09 -22.14 11.51
N CYS A 62 8.77 -22.08 11.26
CA CYS A 62 7.85 -23.13 11.69
C CYS A 62 8.14 -24.48 11.00
N LEU A 63 8.45 -24.47 9.69
CA LEU A 63 8.83 -25.68 8.97
C LEU A 63 10.15 -26.26 9.48
N PHE A 64 11.12 -25.39 9.81
CA PHE A 64 12.38 -25.82 10.41
C PHE A 64 12.15 -26.52 11.75
N ILE A 65 11.39 -25.91 12.67
CA ILE A 65 11.03 -26.53 13.96
C ILE A 65 10.30 -27.86 13.75
N ALA A 66 9.28 -27.89 12.89
CA ALA A 66 8.52 -29.11 12.66
C ALA A 66 9.40 -30.23 12.09
N ALA A 67 10.31 -29.90 11.17
CA ALA A 67 11.25 -30.87 10.59
C ALA A 67 12.28 -31.38 11.61
N THR A 68 12.84 -30.50 12.45
CA THR A 68 13.80 -30.90 13.49
C THR A 68 13.14 -31.71 14.59
N ASP A 69 11.89 -31.40 14.93
CA ASP A 69 11.14 -32.05 16.01
C ASP A 69 10.49 -33.37 15.57
N LEU A 70 10.32 -33.59 14.26
CA LEU A 70 9.75 -34.83 13.70
C LEU A 70 10.47 -36.09 14.20
N GLN A 71 11.80 -36.05 14.30
CA GLN A 71 12.55 -37.20 14.82
C GLN A 71 12.21 -37.52 16.29
N TYR A 72 11.97 -36.49 17.11
CA TYR A 72 11.61 -36.64 18.51
C TYR A 72 10.15 -37.07 18.64
N PHE A 73 9.27 -36.58 17.75
CA PHE A 73 7.90 -37.07 17.63
C PHE A 73 7.86 -38.56 17.30
N ILE A 74 8.70 -39.05 16.38
CA ILE A 74 8.81 -40.48 16.07
C ILE A 74 9.32 -41.25 17.31
N LYS A 75 10.38 -40.76 17.96
CA LYS A 75 10.94 -41.42 19.16
C LYS A 75 9.96 -41.46 20.35
N PHE A 76 9.07 -40.48 20.45
CA PHE A 76 7.99 -40.48 21.43
C PHE A 76 7.07 -41.68 21.23
N TRP A 77 6.67 -41.94 19.99
CA TRP A 77 5.78 -43.06 19.65
C TRP A 77 6.47 -44.43 19.68
N THR A 78 7.79 -44.48 19.49
CA THR A 78 8.57 -45.73 19.58
C THR A 78 9.10 -46.02 20.99
N ASN A 79 8.63 -45.31 22.02
CA ASN A 79 9.07 -45.42 23.42
C ASN A 79 10.60 -45.23 23.61
N GLY A 80 11.23 -44.46 22.72
CA GLY A 80 12.68 -44.21 22.72
C GLY A 80 13.12 -42.95 23.46
N LEU A 81 12.21 -42.26 24.17
CA LEU A 81 12.52 -41.03 24.92
C LEU A 81 12.31 -41.22 26.43
N PRO A 82 13.26 -40.75 27.26
CA PRO A 82 13.10 -40.74 28.71
C PRO A 82 11.99 -39.76 29.14
N ASP A 83 11.22 -40.13 30.15
CA ASP A 83 10.07 -39.36 30.61
C ASP A 83 10.54 -38.14 31.43
N THR A 84 10.58 -36.99 30.77
CA THR A 84 11.06 -35.72 31.31
C THR A 84 10.17 -34.58 30.84
N GLN A 85 10.18 -33.44 31.55
CA GLN A 85 9.41 -32.24 31.14
C GLN A 85 9.70 -31.78 29.70
N ALA A 86 10.92 -32.03 29.20
CA ALA A 86 11.31 -31.74 27.82
C ALA A 86 10.39 -32.42 26.79
N LYS A 87 9.86 -33.60 27.11
CA LYS A 87 8.92 -34.36 26.26
C LYS A 87 7.66 -33.55 25.95
N PHE A 88 7.06 -32.91 26.96
CA PHE A 88 5.86 -32.10 26.78
C PHE A 88 6.14 -30.87 25.91
N HIS A 89 7.25 -30.16 26.18
CA HIS A 89 7.62 -28.98 25.41
C HIS A 89 7.89 -29.27 23.94
N ILE A 90 8.64 -30.35 23.63
CA ILE A 90 8.94 -30.73 22.24
C ILE A 90 7.65 -31.11 21.50
N MET A 91 6.74 -31.84 22.15
CA MET A 91 5.45 -32.18 21.53
C MET A 91 4.59 -30.96 21.28
N PHE A 92 4.50 -30.06 22.26
CA PHE A 92 3.78 -28.81 22.12
C PHE A 92 4.35 -27.95 20.98
N LEU A 93 5.68 -27.80 20.91
CA LEU A 93 6.36 -27.06 19.85
C LEU A 93 6.11 -27.66 18.48
N PHE A 94 6.20 -28.98 18.32
CA PHE A 94 5.92 -29.66 17.06
C PHE A 94 4.50 -29.37 16.56
N PHE A 95 3.49 -29.57 17.41
CA PHE A 95 2.10 -29.33 17.02
C PHE A 95 1.81 -27.85 16.75
N ALA A 96 2.32 -26.94 17.59
CA ALA A 96 2.18 -25.50 17.38
C ALA A 96 2.82 -25.09 16.04
N ALA A 97 4.06 -25.51 15.78
CA ALA A 97 4.78 -25.21 14.55
C ALA A 97 4.08 -25.79 13.32
N ALA A 98 3.57 -27.03 13.38
CA ALA A 98 2.83 -27.64 12.29
C ALA A 98 1.52 -26.87 11.97
N MET A 99 0.73 -26.51 13.00
CA MET A 99 -0.50 -25.74 12.82
C MET A 99 -0.23 -24.36 12.21
N PHE A 100 0.73 -23.61 12.77
CA PHE A 100 1.11 -22.31 12.22
C PHE A 100 1.65 -22.42 10.79
N SER A 101 2.42 -23.47 10.46
CA SER A 101 2.93 -23.69 9.11
C SER A 101 1.80 -23.81 8.08
N VAL A 102 0.73 -24.54 8.40
CA VAL A 102 -0.44 -24.69 7.50
C VAL A 102 -1.12 -23.35 7.28
N SER A 103 -1.43 -22.61 8.35
CA SER A 103 -2.07 -21.30 8.25
C SER A 103 -1.21 -20.30 7.49
N LEU A 104 0.09 -20.21 7.81
CA LEU A 104 1.03 -19.30 7.15
C LEU A 104 1.24 -19.66 5.68
N SER A 105 1.27 -20.94 5.32
CA SER A 105 1.37 -21.38 3.93
C SER A 105 0.21 -20.86 3.09
N SER A 106 -1.02 -20.95 3.61
CA SER A 106 -2.21 -20.46 2.90
C SER A 106 -2.18 -18.94 2.70
N LEU A 107 -1.83 -18.19 3.75
CA LEU A 107 -1.77 -16.73 3.71
C LEU A 107 -0.64 -16.23 2.82
N PHE A 108 0.55 -16.82 2.96
CA PHE A 108 1.70 -16.48 2.12
C PHE A 108 1.44 -16.81 0.65
N GLY A 109 0.85 -17.97 0.36
CA GLY A 109 0.46 -18.35 -1.00
C GLY A 109 -0.54 -17.39 -1.62
N TYR A 110 -1.56 -16.99 -0.87
CA TYR A 110 -2.53 -15.99 -1.31
C TYR A 110 -1.86 -14.63 -1.61
N HIS A 111 -0.99 -14.15 -0.74
CA HIS A 111 -0.26 -12.90 -0.98
C HIS A 111 0.74 -12.99 -2.13
N CYS A 112 1.37 -14.15 -2.36
CA CYS A 112 2.18 -14.38 -3.56
C CYS A 112 1.34 -14.23 -4.83
N TRP A 113 0.12 -14.78 -4.84
CA TRP A 113 -0.83 -14.58 -5.94
C TRP A 113 -1.21 -13.10 -6.10
N LEU A 114 -1.51 -12.39 -5.02
CA LEU A 114 -1.82 -10.95 -5.06
C LEU A 114 -0.68 -10.13 -5.67
N VAL A 115 0.56 -10.35 -5.21
CA VAL A 115 1.75 -9.69 -5.76
C VAL A 115 1.89 -10.01 -7.25
N SER A 116 1.72 -11.28 -7.64
CA SER A 116 1.83 -11.72 -9.04
C SER A 116 0.86 -10.98 -9.97
N LYS A 117 -0.28 -10.52 -9.45
CA LYS A 117 -1.32 -9.78 -10.19
C LYS A 117 -1.33 -8.27 -9.88
N ASN A 118 -0.40 -7.78 -9.05
CA ASN A 118 -0.34 -6.41 -8.53
C ASN A 118 -1.67 -5.93 -7.92
N LYS A 119 -2.29 -6.76 -7.09
CA LYS A 119 -3.53 -6.43 -6.37
C LYS A 119 -3.25 -6.30 -4.88
N SER A 120 -3.97 -5.41 -4.20
CA SER A 120 -4.14 -5.50 -2.76
C SER A 120 -5.29 -6.46 -2.42
N THR A 121 -5.36 -6.89 -1.16
CA THR A 121 -6.49 -7.69 -0.65
C THR A 121 -7.82 -6.97 -0.90
N LEU A 122 -7.90 -5.66 -0.63
CA LEU A 122 -9.10 -4.86 -0.90
C LEU A 122 -9.51 -4.88 -2.38
N GLU A 123 -8.54 -4.79 -3.29
CA GLU A 123 -8.80 -4.79 -4.74
C GLU A 123 -9.21 -6.16 -5.27
N ALA A 124 -8.76 -7.24 -4.62
CA ALA A 124 -9.20 -8.59 -4.93
C ALA A 124 -10.69 -8.80 -4.61
N PHE A 125 -11.18 -8.20 -3.52
CA PHE A 125 -12.61 -8.22 -3.16
C PHE A 125 -13.44 -7.19 -3.93
N ARG A 126 -12.91 -5.99 -4.14
CA ARG A 126 -13.59 -4.89 -4.83
C ARG A 126 -12.68 -4.32 -5.91
N SER A 127 -12.96 -4.71 -7.14
CA SER A 127 -12.17 -4.29 -8.29
C SER A 127 -12.19 -2.76 -8.44
N PRO A 128 -11.03 -2.13 -8.70
CA PRO A 128 -10.97 -0.69 -8.93
C PRO A 128 -11.75 -0.30 -10.18
N VAL A 129 -12.36 0.88 -10.12
CA VAL A 129 -13.10 1.49 -11.23
C VAL A 129 -12.22 2.55 -11.85
N PHE A 130 -11.93 2.39 -13.14
CA PHE A 130 -11.20 3.35 -13.96
C PHE A 130 -12.16 4.13 -14.86
N ARG A 131 -11.63 5.07 -15.66
CA ARG A 131 -12.43 5.86 -16.61
C ARG A 131 -13.17 4.98 -17.64
N HIS A 132 -12.56 3.88 -18.07
CA HIS A 132 -13.14 2.90 -18.99
C HIS A 132 -14.00 1.84 -18.31
N GLY A 133 -14.24 1.97 -17.00
CA GLY A 133 -15.04 1.03 -16.21
C GLY A 133 -14.20 0.18 -15.26
N THR A 134 -14.82 -0.88 -14.73
CA THR A 134 -14.20 -1.77 -13.74
C THR A 134 -13.15 -2.66 -14.40
N ASP A 135 -11.90 -2.55 -13.94
CA ASP A 135 -10.81 -3.39 -14.44
C ASP A 135 -10.09 -4.10 -13.29
N LYS A 136 -10.24 -5.42 -13.24
CA LYS A 136 -9.60 -6.29 -12.25
C LYS A 136 -8.08 -6.26 -12.34
N ASN A 137 -7.52 -5.96 -13.50
CA ASN A 137 -6.09 -6.05 -13.79
C ASN A 137 -5.49 -4.68 -14.15
N GLY A 138 -6.20 -3.59 -13.86
CA GLY A 138 -5.80 -2.25 -14.29
C GLY A 138 -4.41 -1.80 -13.82
N PHE A 139 -3.88 -2.35 -12.72
CA PHE A 139 -2.52 -2.09 -12.23
C PHE A 139 -1.50 -3.20 -12.58
N SER A 140 -1.90 -4.26 -13.26
CA SER A 140 -0.99 -5.36 -13.60
C SER A 140 -0.13 -5.00 -14.81
N LEU A 141 1.20 -5.15 -14.64
CA LEU A 141 2.21 -4.85 -15.67
C LEU A 141 2.90 -6.13 -16.20
N GLY A 142 2.40 -7.30 -15.82
CA GLY A 142 3.04 -8.60 -16.05
C GLY A 142 3.85 -9.06 -14.83
N PHE A 143 4.00 -10.38 -14.68
CA PHE A 143 4.52 -11.02 -13.47
C PHE A 143 5.83 -10.41 -12.96
N SER A 144 6.85 -10.33 -13.81
CA SER A 144 8.18 -9.81 -13.42
C SER A 144 8.13 -8.34 -12.96
N LYS A 145 7.40 -7.48 -13.69
CA LYS A 145 7.24 -6.08 -13.32
C LYS A 145 6.44 -5.93 -12.02
N ASN A 146 5.41 -6.74 -11.83
CA ASN A 146 4.61 -6.75 -10.60
C ASN A 146 5.44 -7.12 -9.36
N MET A 147 6.33 -8.11 -9.48
CA MET A 147 7.27 -8.46 -8.41
C MET A 147 8.22 -7.30 -8.10
N ARG A 148 8.80 -6.68 -9.14
CA ARG A 148 9.71 -5.52 -8.98
C ARG A 148 9.04 -4.33 -8.29
N GLN A 149 7.73 -4.10 -8.49
CA GLN A 149 7.01 -3.03 -7.78
C GLN A 149 7.08 -3.17 -6.25
N VAL A 150 7.19 -4.40 -5.73
CA VAL A 150 7.24 -4.68 -4.28
C VAL A 150 8.68 -4.91 -3.79
N PHE A 151 9.49 -5.65 -4.53
CA PHE A 151 10.83 -6.06 -4.09
C PHE A 151 11.96 -5.16 -4.62
N GLY A 152 11.67 -4.31 -5.60
CA GLY A 152 12.66 -3.45 -6.25
C GLY A 152 13.46 -4.13 -7.34
N ASP A 153 14.35 -3.36 -7.95
CA ASP A 153 15.18 -3.80 -9.08
C ASP A 153 16.43 -4.58 -8.62
N GLU A 154 16.97 -4.19 -7.48
CA GLU A 154 18.18 -4.80 -6.90
C GLU A 154 17.83 -6.10 -6.15
N LYS A 155 18.06 -7.24 -6.81
CA LYS A 155 17.78 -8.58 -6.26
C LYS A 155 18.44 -8.88 -4.91
N LYS A 156 19.60 -8.28 -4.62
CA LYS A 156 20.30 -8.44 -3.33
C LYS A 156 19.45 -8.02 -2.12
N TYR A 157 18.52 -7.08 -2.30
CA TYR A 157 17.65 -6.62 -1.22
C TYR A 157 16.34 -7.40 -1.12
N TRP A 158 16.05 -8.32 -2.04
CA TRP A 158 14.73 -8.97 -2.09
C TRP A 158 14.39 -9.72 -0.81
N LEU A 159 15.37 -10.42 -0.24
CA LEU A 159 15.24 -11.18 0.99
C LEU A 159 15.49 -10.33 2.25
N LEU A 160 15.97 -9.10 2.11
CA LEU A 160 16.31 -8.25 3.24
C LEU A 160 15.14 -7.32 3.60
N PRO A 161 14.83 -7.12 4.89
CA PRO A 161 13.81 -6.19 5.37
C PRO A 161 14.28 -4.73 5.27
N ILE A 162 14.74 -4.33 4.09
CA ILE A 162 15.13 -2.97 3.72
C ILE A 162 14.12 -2.46 2.70
N PHE A 163 13.67 -1.20 2.83
CA PHE A 163 12.70 -0.65 1.89
C PHE A 163 13.32 -0.61 0.48
N SER A 164 12.65 -1.25 -0.48
CA SER A 164 13.07 -1.26 -1.90
C SER A 164 11.88 -1.31 -2.86
N SER A 165 10.66 -1.05 -2.37
CA SER A 165 9.47 -0.94 -3.22
C SER A 165 9.63 0.24 -4.19
N LEU A 166 9.07 0.10 -5.40
CA LEU A 166 9.13 1.17 -6.40
C LEU A 166 7.91 2.10 -6.27
N GLY A 167 8.07 3.34 -6.74
CA GLY A 167 7.03 4.38 -6.73
C GLY A 167 6.99 5.20 -5.44
N ASP A 168 6.02 6.10 -5.38
CA ASP A 168 5.79 7.02 -4.26
C ASP A 168 4.63 6.58 -3.35
N GLY A 169 3.84 5.61 -3.80
CA GLY A 169 2.63 5.13 -3.12
C GLY A 169 1.39 5.98 -3.39
N CYS A 170 1.52 7.12 -4.09
CA CYS A 170 0.44 8.02 -4.47
C CYS A 170 -0.02 7.78 -5.92
N SER A 171 0.91 7.41 -6.80
CA SER A 171 0.66 7.11 -8.20
C SER A 171 1.17 5.71 -8.56
N PHE A 172 0.45 5.03 -9.45
CA PHE A 172 0.80 3.67 -9.86
C PHE A 172 0.67 3.53 -11.38
N PRO A 173 1.63 2.87 -12.05
CA PRO A 173 1.51 2.57 -13.46
C PRO A 173 0.30 1.65 -13.71
N THR A 174 -0.44 1.94 -14.78
CA THR A 174 -1.61 1.16 -15.20
C THR A 174 -1.34 0.44 -16.53
N CYS A 175 -2.10 -0.61 -16.82
CA CYS A 175 -1.90 -1.45 -18.01
C CYS A 175 -2.18 -0.72 -19.34
N LEU A 176 -2.97 0.36 -19.32
CA LEU A 176 -3.39 1.10 -20.52
C LEU A 176 -2.51 2.32 -20.86
N VAL A 177 -1.53 2.69 -20.03
CA VAL A 177 -0.65 3.86 -20.28
C VAL A 177 0.52 3.52 -21.20
N ASN A 178 0.27 2.75 -22.26
CA ASN A 178 1.27 2.43 -23.29
C ASN A 178 0.81 2.73 -24.73
N GLN A 179 -0.16 3.64 -24.89
CA GLN A 179 -0.46 4.25 -26.19
C GLN A 179 -0.78 5.73 -26.02
N ASP A 180 0.25 6.56 -25.81
CA ASP A 180 0.18 7.94 -26.29
C ASP A 180 0.43 7.91 -27.81
N PRO A 181 -0.51 8.38 -28.66
CA PRO A 181 -0.33 8.39 -30.11
C PRO A 181 0.77 9.33 -30.63
N GLU A 182 1.41 10.13 -29.77
CA GLU A 182 2.34 11.20 -30.16
C GLU A 182 3.84 10.87 -29.97
N GLN A 183 4.21 9.61 -29.73
CA GLN A 183 5.62 9.20 -29.91
C GLN A 183 5.83 8.62 -31.32
N PRO A 184 6.57 9.30 -32.22
CA PRO A 184 6.90 8.71 -33.51
C PRO A 184 7.78 7.48 -33.30
N ALA A 185 7.29 6.34 -33.80
CA ALA A 185 8.00 5.07 -33.80
C ALA A 185 9.36 5.23 -34.49
N THR A 186 10.45 5.00 -33.76
CA THR A 186 11.78 4.93 -34.35
C THR A 186 11.95 3.55 -34.99
N PRO A 187 12.27 3.42 -36.29
CA PRO A 187 12.57 2.14 -36.89
C PRO A 187 13.95 1.65 -36.43
N ALA A 188 14.03 0.37 -36.08
CA ALA A 188 15.30 -0.29 -35.79
C ALA A 188 16.08 -0.57 -37.07
N GLY A 189 17.33 -0.11 -37.12
CA GLY A 189 18.42 -0.74 -37.87
C GLY A 189 18.83 -0.08 -39.19
N LEU A 190 19.84 0.80 -39.15
CA LEU A 190 20.86 0.86 -40.20
C LEU A 190 22.18 1.39 -39.61
N ASN A 191 23.23 0.58 -39.68
CA ASN A 191 24.61 0.97 -39.39
C ASN A 191 25.11 1.94 -40.48
N SER A 192 25.67 3.08 -40.07
CA SER A 192 26.63 3.84 -40.87
C SER A 192 27.39 4.82 -39.98
N MET A 193 28.72 4.74 -40.01
CA MET A 193 29.66 5.67 -39.40
C MET A 193 29.53 7.06 -40.02
N ALA A 194 29.43 8.11 -39.19
CA ALA A 194 29.96 9.44 -39.50
C ALA A 194 30.22 10.23 -38.21
N LYS A 195 31.35 10.94 -38.20
CA LYS A 195 31.90 11.72 -37.08
C LYS A 195 31.31 13.14 -36.99
N ASN A 196 31.35 13.66 -35.76
CA ASN A 196 31.60 15.06 -35.35
C ASN A 196 30.38 16.01 -35.14
N PRO A 197 30.54 17.13 -34.39
CA PRO A 197 29.94 17.27 -33.05
C PRO A 197 29.28 18.64 -32.81
N GLU A 198 28.06 18.72 -32.28
CA GLU A 198 27.54 20.03 -31.82
C GLU A 198 26.89 19.96 -30.44
N ASN A 199 27.51 20.72 -29.54
CA ASN A 199 27.10 21.08 -28.20
C ASN A 199 25.71 21.71 -28.19
N HIS A 200 24.75 21.13 -27.46
CA HIS A 200 23.72 21.92 -26.78
C HIS A 200 23.44 21.35 -25.39
N GLN A 201 24.09 21.96 -24.41
CA GLN A 201 23.90 21.81 -22.98
C GLN A 201 22.54 22.41 -22.58
N PHE A 202 21.62 21.60 -22.03
CA PHE A 202 20.45 22.13 -21.32
C PHE A 202 20.86 22.50 -19.88
N PRO A 203 20.57 23.72 -19.39
CA PRO A 203 20.96 24.12 -18.04
C PRO A 203 19.99 23.56 -17.00
N ALA A 204 20.52 22.88 -15.99
CA ALA A 204 19.80 22.56 -14.77
C ALA A 204 19.59 23.85 -13.96
N LYS A 205 18.33 24.22 -13.71
CA LYS A 205 17.99 25.27 -12.72
C LYS A 205 17.69 24.62 -11.35
N PRO A 206 18.20 25.18 -10.25
CA PRO A 206 18.01 24.63 -8.91
C PRO A 206 16.61 24.93 -8.35
N LEU A 207 16.17 24.04 -7.45
CA LEU A 207 14.95 24.12 -6.65
C LEU A 207 14.84 25.48 -5.96
N ARG A 208 13.78 26.23 -6.27
CA ARG A 208 13.37 27.41 -5.50
C ARG A 208 11.91 27.24 -5.07
N GLU A 209 11.71 27.59 -3.81
CA GLU A 209 10.51 27.47 -2.98
C GLU A 209 9.19 27.76 -3.71
N SER A 210 8.22 26.88 -3.52
CA SER A 210 6.83 27.12 -3.89
C SER A 210 6.23 28.20 -2.99
N GLN A 211 6.12 29.43 -3.47
CA GLN A 211 5.15 30.38 -2.93
C GLN A 211 3.79 30.09 -3.57
N SER A 212 2.90 29.51 -2.77
CA SER A 212 1.48 29.37 -3.04
C SER A 212 0.83 30.75 -3.09
N HIS A 213 0.63 31.29 -4.30
CA HIS A 213 -0.11 32.53 -4.54
C HIS A 213 -1.62 32.28 -4.56
N LEU A 214 -2.17 31.78 -3.45
CA LEU A 214 -3.60 31.84 -3.14
C LEU A 214 -3.68 32.01 -1.63
N LEU A 215 -4.28 33.11 -1.18
CA LEU A 215 -4.31 33.65 0.20
C LEU A 215 -3.23 34.71 0.49
N THR A 216 -3.52 35.95 0.11
CA THR A 216 -3.12 37.09 0.94
C THR A 216 -4.33 37.99 1.07
N ASP A 217 -4.81 38.10 2.31
CA ASP A 217 -5.93 38.94 2.70
C ASP A 217 -5.44 40.35 3.04
N SER A 218 -6.39 41.28 2.95
CA SER A 218 -6.48 42.59 3.61
C SER A 218 -5.73 43.82 3.03
N GLN A 219 -6.51 44.83 2.64
CA GLN A 219 -6.33 46.25 3.01
C GLN A 219 -7.59 47.10 2.67
N PRO A 220 -7.75 48.29 3.28
CA PRO A 220 -8.98 48.71 3.98
C PRO A 220 -9.86 49.76 3.28
N TRP A 221 -11.10 49.86 3.78
CA TRP A 221 -11.96 51.06 3.92
C TRP A 221 -11.77 52.25 2.95
N THR A 222 -12.76 52.47 2.09
CA THR A 222 -13.13 53.80 1.58
C THR A 222 -14.62 54.06 1.82
N GLU A 223 -14.91 55.13 2.56
CA GLU A 223 -16.23 55.69 2.77
C GLU A 223 -16.74 56.36 1.48
N SER A 224 -17.99 56.10 1.09
CA SER A 224 -18.89 57.17 0.64
C SER A 224 -20.36 56.74 0.76
N SER A 225 -21.13 57.70 1.24
CA SER A 225 -22.46 57.68 1.84
C SER A 225 -23.62 57.76 0.85
N THR A 226 -24.76 57.06 1.10
CA THR A 226 -26.13 57.63 1.22
C THR A 226 -27.26 56.56 1.39
N ASN A 227 -27.69 56.33 2.64
CA ASN A 227 -29.05 56.35 3.24
C ASN A 227 -30.30 55.60 2.63
N PRO A 228 -31.42 55.39 3.38
CA PRO A 228 -31.69 54.16 4.16
C PRO A 228 -33.09 53.52 3.92
N GLY A 229 -33.34 52.31 4.45
CA GLY A 229 -34.72 51.84 4.68
C GLY A 229 -34.93 50.37 5.05
N LYS A 230 -35.29 50.14 6.34
CA LYS A 230 -36.21 49.10 6.90
C LYS A 230 -35.91 47.61 6.57
N GLY A 231 -35.85 46.64 7.50
CA GLY A 231 -36.15 46.54 8.93
C GLY A 231 -36.45 45.06 9.29
N LYS A 232 -36.31 44.73 10.60
CA LYS A 232 -36.76 43.51 11.32
C LYS A 232 -35.98 42.21 11.09
N ALA A 233 -35.88 41.25 12.03
CA ALA A 233 -35.92 41.13 13.50
C ALA A 233 -35.90 39.61 13.82
N GLY A 234 -35.17 39.18 14.86
CA GLY A 234 -35.36 37.90 15.59
C GLY A 234 -34.82 36.62 14.92
N MET A 235 -34.38 35.57 15.61
CA MET A 235 -34.43 35.25 17.05
C MET A 235 -33.38 34.16 17.36
N SER A 236 -33.08 34.05 18.65
CA SER A 236 -32.17 33.22 19.44
C SER A 236 -32.29 31.67 19.38
N ASN A 237 -31.15 31.00 19.63
CA ASN A 237 -30.96 29.64 20.18
C ASN A 237 -31.46 29.55 21.67
N PRO A 238 -31.75 28.38 22.31
CA PRO A 238 -30.72 27.39 22.71
C PRO A 238 -31.12 25.90 22.95
N ALA A 239 -30.07 25.14 23.31
CA ALA A 239 -29.85 23.73 23.69
C ALA A 239 -30.88 22.94 24.54
N LEU A 240 -30.80 21.59 24.44
CA LEU A 240 -31.10 20.57 25.47
C LEU A 240 -30.22 19.31 25.17
N THR A 241 -29.13 19.09 25.93
CA THR A 241 -28.94 18.16 27.09
C THR A 241 -28.87 16.67 26.77
N MET A 242 -27.75 16.06 27.18
CA MET A 242 -27.46 14.63 27.23
C MET A 242 -28.18 13.96 28.40
N GLU A 243 -28.63 12.73 28.21
CA GLU A 243 -28.87 11.76 29.28
C GLU A 243 -28.15 10.44 28.93
N ASN A 244 -27.18 10.08 29.77
CA ASN A 244 -26.70 8.71 29.98
C ASN A 244 -27.72 8.03 30.90
N GLU A 245 -28.07 6.76 30.68
CA GLU A 245 -28.23 5.75 31.76
C GLU A 245 -28.14 4.31 31.19
N THR A 246 -27.41 3.47 31.95
CA THR A 246 -27.36 1.99 32.05
C THR A 246 -26.86 1.13 30.89
#